data_AF-A0A126QTV9-F1
#
_entry.id   AF-A0A126QTV9-F1
#
_cell.length_a   1.000
_cell.length_b   1.000
_cell.length_c   1.000
_cell.angle_alpha   90.00
_cell.angle_beta   90.00
_cell.angle_gamma   90.00
#
_symmetry.space_group_name_H-M   'P 1'
#
loop_
_entity.id
_entity.type
_entity.pdbx_description
1 polymer ?
#
loop_
_entity_poly.entity_id
_entity_poly.type
_entity_poly.pdbx_seq_one_letter_code
_entity_poly.pdbx_strand_id
1 'polypeptide(L)'
;MSAMPSTMKLGMAIAFLGAIVAFASMAFAWDGTVECAPLVGINMASAMMFFAVAGCFSTYSPVKASTIVALSAVAIAMALLAGIFSAMMPVICVFLVILGVVCLMCGNLPSTKDFVETNRVI
;
A
#
# COMPACT_ATOMS: atom_id res chain seq x y z
N MET A 1 17.89 -18.52 10.32
CA MET A 1 16.84 -17.59 9.83
C MET A 1 15.68 -18.43 9.34
N SER A 2 14.45 -18.17 9.81
CA SER A 2 13.26 -18.82 9.26
C SER A 2 13.02 -18.31 7.84
N ALA A 3 12.56 -19.20 6.95
CA ALA A 3 12.20 -18.79 5.60
C ALA A 3 11.01 -17.82 5.65
N MET A 4 11.06 -16.73 4.87
CA MET A 4 9.97 -15.77 4.80
C MET A 4 8.67 -16.47 4.36
N PRO A 5 7.56 -16.29 5.11
CA PRO A 5 6.25 -16.84 4.76
C PRO A 5 5.83 -16.43 3.34
N SER A 6 5.19 -17.34 2.61
CA SER A 6 4.63 -17.04 1.28
C SER A 6 3.62 -15.88 1.32
N THR A 7 2.91 -15.71 2.44
CA THR A 7 1.96 -14.62 2.70
C THR A 7 2.63 -13.25 2.73
N MET A 8 3.87 -13.16 3.24
CA MET A 8 4.63 -11.91 3.23
C MET A 8 5.13 -11.56 1.83
N LYS A 9 5.61 -12.55 1.08
CA LYS A 9 6.01 -12.36 -0.32
C LYS A 9 4.84 -11.90 -1.18
N LEU A 10 3.66 -12.51 -0.97
CA LEU A 10 2.41 -12.12 -1.62
C LEU A 10 2.02 -10.69 -1.23
N GLY A 11 1.97 -10.39 0.06
CA GLY A 11 1.63 -9.06 0.57
C GLY A 11 2.55 -7.96 0.03
N MET A 12 3.86 -8.24 -0.02
CA MET A 12 4.86 -7.35 -0.61
C MET A 12 4.60 -7.12 -2.09
N ALA A 13 4.40 -8.19 -2.87
CA ALA A 13 4.18 -8.10 -4.32
C ALA A 13 2.90 -7.33 -4.65
N ILE A 14 1.80 -7.59 -3.93
CA ILE A 14 0.51 -6.92 -4.09
C ILE A 14 0.63 -5.44 -3.73
N ALA A 15 1.28 -5.12 -2.60
CA ALA A 15 1.49 -3.75 -2.19
C ALA A 15 2.33 -2.98 -3.23
N PHE A 16 3.37 -3.61 -3.77
CA PHE A 16 4.21 -3.01 -4.81
C PHE A 16 3.43 -2.77 -6.10
N LEU A 17 2.58 -3.71 -6.51
CA LEU A 17 1.69 -3.54 -7.67
C LEU A 17 0.72 -2.36 -7.45
N GLY A 18 0.11 -2.27 -6.27
CA GLY A 18 -0.78 -1.16 -5.93
C GLY A 18 -0.05 0.19 -5.96
N ALA A 19 1.19 0.23 -5.50
CA ALA A 19 2.02 1.42 -5.53
C ALA A 19 2.30 1.88 -6.97
N ILE A 20 2.68 0.96 -7.86
CA ILE A 20 2.95 1.25 -9.27
C ILE A 20 1.68 1.77 -9.97
N VAL A 21 0.53 1.15 -9.72
CA VAL A 21 -0.74 1.56 -10.34
C VAL A 21 -1.19 2.95 -9.86
N ALA A 22 -1.06 3.22 -8.56
CA ALA A 22 -1.34 4.55 -8.01
C ALA A 22 -0.37 5.61 -8.56
N PHE A 23 0.91 5.26 -8.71
CA PHE A 23 1.93 6.13 -9.29
C PHE A 23 1.67 6.42 -10.78
N ALA A 24 1.24 5.43 -11.55
CA ALA A 24 0.82 5.65 -12.94
C ALA A 24 -0.37 6.61 -13.00
N SER A 25 -1.35 6.45 -12.11
CA SER A 25 -2.51 7.35 -12.02
C SER A 25 -2.12 8.78 -11.65
N MET A 26 -1.11 8.95 -10.81
CA MET A 26 -0.50 10.27 -10.52
C MET A 26 0.06 10.91 -11.81
N ALA A 27 0.79 10.14 -12.61
CA ALA A 27 1.34 10.64 -13.88
C ALA A 27 0.24 11.02 -14.88
N PHE A 28 -0.87 10.28 -14.93
CA PHE A 28 -2.04 10.62 -15.76
C PHE A 28 -2.80 11.85 -15.27
N ALA A 29 -2.77 12.15 -13.97
CA ALA A 29 -3.43 13.33 -13.41
C ALA A 29 -2.65 14.64 -13.65
N TRP A 30 -1.40 14.56 -14.12
CA TRP A 30 -0.57 15.72 -14.40
C TRP A 30 -0.89 16.30 -15.78
N ASP A 31 -1.44 17.51 -15.81
CA ASP A 31 -1.77 18.25 -17.04
C ASP A 31 -0.77 19.38 -17.36
N GLY A 32 0.29 19.53 -16.55
CA GLY A 32 1.29 20.59 -16.70
C GLY A 32 0.95 21.90 -16.00
N THR A 33 -0.19 21.99 -15.32
CA THR A 33 -0.63 23.18 -14.57
C THR A 33 -0.46 22.99 -13.06
N VAL A 34 -0.42 24.09 -12.31
CA VAL A 34 -0.40 24.04 -10.83
C VAL A 34 -1.76 23.61 -10.27
N GLU A 35 -2.84 23.79 -11.02
CA GLU A 35 -4.20 23.48 -10.58
C GLU A 35 -4.42 21.97 -10.39
N CYS A 36 -3.68 21.12 -11.10
CA CYS A 36 -3.73 19.66 -10.92
C CYS A 36 -2.97 19.16 -9.67
N ALA A 37 -2.22 20.03 -8.98
CA ALA A 37 -1.37 19.64 -7.84
C ALA A 37 -2.11 18.89 -6.72
N PRO A 38 -3.36 19.23 -6.33
CA PRO A 38 -4.11 18.47 -5.34
C PRO A 38 -4.41 17.04 -5.79
N LEU A 39 -4.81 16.84 -7.05
CA LEU A 39 -5.16 15.52 -7.60
C LEU A 39 -3.91 14.63 -7.70
N VAL A 40 -2.82 15.20 -8.19
CA VAL A 40 -1.50 14.56 -8.25
C VAL A 40 -1.02 14.20 -6.84
N GLY A 41 -1.17 15.11 -5.87
CA GLY A 41 -0.81 14.89 -4.47
C GLY A 41 -1.58 13.74 -3.82
N ILE A 42 -2.89 13.60 -4.10
CA ILE A 42 -3.70 12.50 -3.57
C ILE A 42 -3.24 11.16 -4.15
N ASN A 43 -3.00 11.09 -5.47
CA ASN A 43 -2.49 9.87 -6.12
C ASN A 43 -1.08 9.50 -5.63
N MET A 44 -0.22 10.50 -5.43
CA MET A 44 1.10 10.33 -4.84
C MET A 44 1.02 9.76 -3.42
N ALA A 45 0.16 10.34 -2.57
CA ALA A 45 -0.03 9.87 -1.20
C ALA A 45 -0.56 8.43 -1.17
N SER A 46 -1.49 8.07 -2.06
CA SER A 46 -1.93 6.68 -2.23
C SER A 46 -0.75 5.76 -2.60
N ALA A 47 0.07 6.13 -3.58
CA ALA A 47 1.23 5.35 -3.98
C ALA A 47 2.24 5.16 -2.84
N MET A 48 2.52 6.24 -2.09
CA MET A 48 3.42 6.19 -0.95
C MET A 48 2.94 5.24 0.15
N MET A 49 1.63 5.20 0.43
CA MET A 49 1.09 4.28 1.42
C MET A 49 1.25 2.82 0.98
N PHE A 50 1.01 2.52 -0.29
CA PHE A 50 1.26 1.17 -0.81
C PHE A 50 2.75 0.78 -0.79
N PHE A 51 3.66 1.70 -1.13
CA PHE A 51 5.10 1.45 -0.98
C PHE A 51 5.50 1.23 0.49
N ALA A 52 4.93 2.00 1.42
CA ALA A 52 5.18 1.82 2.85
C ALA A 52 4.72 0.44 3.33
N VAL A 53 3.53 0.00 2.92
CA VAL A 53 3.03 -1.36 3.20
C VAL A 53 3.98 -2.42 2.63
N ALA A 54 4.45 -2.27 1.39
CA ALA A 54 5.39 -3.19 0.77
C ALA A 54 6.71 -3.28 1.58
N GLY A 55 7.25 -2.15 2.02
CA GLY A 55 8.43 -2.09 2.86
C GLY A 55 8.25 -2.77 4.22
N CYS A 56 7.03 -2.76 4.77
CA CYS A 56 6.73 -3.45 6.02
C CYS A 56 6.70 -4.98 5.88
N PHE A 57 6.48 -5.51 4.67
CA PHE A 57 6.59 -6.94 4.38
C PHE A 57 8.03 -7.40 4.07
N SER A 58 9.03 -6.50 4.13
CA SER A 58 10.42 -6.88 3.92
C SER A 58 10.98 -7.72 5.08
N THR A 59 12.04 -8.49 4.82
CA THR A 59 12.63 -9.44 5.78
C THR A 59 13.12 -8.78 7.07
N TYR A 60 13.59 -7.53 6.99
CA TYR A 60 14.19 -6.79 8.11
C TYR A 60 13.42 -5.50 8.38
N SER A 61 12.12 -5.64 8.63
CA SER A 61 11.31 -4.47 8.93
C SER A 61 11.51 -4.01 10.39
N PRO A 62 11.78 -2.72 10.66
CA PRO A 62 11.85 -2.19 12.03
C PRO A 62 10.46 -2.01 12.67
N VAL A 63 9.38 -2.25 11.91
CA VAL A 63 8.01 -1.96 12.33
C VAL A 63 7.35 -3.15 13.05
N LYS A 64 6.32 -2.85 13.85
CA LYS A 64 5.47 -3.87 14.46
C LYS A 64 4.50 -4.43 13.42
N ALA A 65 4.05 -5.67 13.61
CA ALA A 65 3.07 -6.27 12.70
C ALA A 65 1.74 -5.49 12.63
N SER A 66 1.32 -4.86 13.74
CA SER A 66 0.15 -3.97 13.77
C SER A 66 0.29 -2.76 12.83
N THR A 67 1.52 -2.30 12.56
CA THR A 67 1.80 -1.21 11.62
C THR A 67 1.46 -1.61 10.19
N ILE A 68 1.65 -2.88 9.78
CA ILE A 68 1.26 -3.37 8.45
C ILE A 68 -0.25 -3.21 8.25
N VAL A 69 -1.04 -3.60 9.26
CA VAL A 69 -2.50 -3.51 9.22
C VAL A 69 -2.96 -2.05 9.17
N ALA A 70 -2.37 -1.18 10.01
CA ALA A 70 -2.68 0.23 10.03
C ALA A 70 -2.35 0.91 8.68
N LEU A 71 -1.16 0.68 8.13
CA LEU A 71 -0.76 1.25 6.84
C LEU A 71 -1.60 0.71 5.68
N SER A 72 -2.00 -0.57 5.73
CA SER A 72 -2.90 -1.14 4.72
C SER A 72 -4.28 -0.47 4.76
N ALA A 73 -4.82 -0.20 5.95
CA ALA A 73 -6.06 0.55 6.11
C ALA A 73 -5.95 1.99 5.61
N VAL A 74 -4.83 2.67 5.88
CA VAL A 74 -4.57 4.02 5.36
C VAL A 74 -4.42 4.01 3.84
N ALA A 75 -3.76 3.00 3.25
CA ALA A 75 -3.68 2.86 1.79
C ALA A 75 -5.06 2.72 1.14
N ILE A 76 -5.97 1.95 1.75
CA ILE A 76 -7.37 1.86 1.31
C ILE A 76 -8.07 3.21 1.42
N ALA A 77 -7.91 3.93 2.53
CA ALA A 77 -8.52 5.24 2.73
C ALA A 77 -8.01 6.26 1.70
N MET A 78 -6.73 6.25 1.37
CA MET A 78 -6.15 7.12 0.33
C MET A 78 -6.67 6.78 -1.06
N ALA A 79 -6.83 5.49 -1.39
CA ALA A 79 -7.43 5.08 -2.65
C ALA A 79 -8.88 5.57 -2.76
N LEU A 80 -9.68 5.44 -1.69
CA LEU A 80 -11.06 5.95 -1.64
C LEU A 80 -11.12 7.48 -1.79
N LEU A 81 -10.23 8.21 -1.12
CA LEU A 81 -10.13 9.66 -1.29
C LEU A 81 -9.80 10.02 -2.74
N ALA A 82 -8.89 9.29 -3.40
CA ALA A 82 -8.57 9.51 -4.81
C ALA A 82 -9.80 9.32 -5.72
N GLY A 83 -10.66 8.35 -5.42
CA GLY A 83 -11.94 8.16 -6.10
C GLY A 83 -12.94 9.29 -5.85
N ILE A 84 -13.12 9.71 -4.58
CA ILE A 84 -14.08 10.76 -4.19
C ILE A 84 -13.75 12.10 -4.84
N PHE A 85 -12.46 12.47 -4.85
CA PHE A 85 -11.99 13.72 -5.46
C PHE A 85 -11.82 13.63 -6.98
N SER A 86 -12.24 12.52 -7.61
CA SER A 86 -12.07 12.29 -9.05
C SER A 86 -10.61 12.41 -9.53
N ALA A 87 -9.65 12.22 -8.62
CA ALA A 87 -8.22 12.19 -8.95
C ALA A 87 -7.84 10.92 -9.71
N MET A 88 -8.67 9.87 -9.61
CA MET A 88 -8.43 8.56 -10.19
C MET A 88 -9.71 7.98 -10.78
N MET A 89 -9.59 7.24 -11.88
CA MET A 89 -10.73 6.54 -12.48
C MET A 89 -11.37 5.56 -11.47
N PRO A 90 -12.71 5.46 -11.40
CA PRO A 90 -13.39 4.59 -10.43
C PRO A 90 -12.94 3.13 -10.47
N VAL A 91 -12.65 2.60 -11.67
CA VAL A 91 -12.16 1.23 -11.86
C VAL A 91 -10.80 1.01 -11.18
N ILE A 92 -9.89 1.97 -11.32
CA ILE A 92 -8.55 1.90 -10.70
C ILE A 92 -8.68 2.05 -9.17
N CYS A 93 -9.56 2.93 -8.70
CA CYS A 93 -9.86 3.09 -7.27
C CYS A 93 -10.33 1.77 -6.66
N VAL A 94 -11.33 1.11 -7.26
CA VAL A 94 -11.83 -0.19 -6.78
C VAL A 94 -10.73 -1.25 -6.81
N PHE A 95 -9.93 -1.28 -7.87
CA PHE A 95 -8.80 -2.20 -7.97
C PHE A 95 -7.79 -2.00 -6.84
N LEU A 96 -7.37 -0.76 -6.55
CA LEU A 96 -6.47 -0.45 -5.44
C LEU A 96 -7.06 -0.81 -4.09
N VAL A 97 -8.35 -0.55 -3.87
CA VAL A 97 -9.04 -0.96 -2.63
C VAL A 97 -8.96 -2.48 -2.43
N ILE A 98 -9.18 -3.26 -3.49
CA ILE A 98 -9.05 -4.72 -3.43
C ILE A 98 -7.61 -5.12 -3.04
N LEU A 99 -6.59 -4.52 -3.66
CA LEU A 99 -5.19 -4.81 -3.31
C LEU A 99 -4.89 -4.45 -1.85
N GLY A 100 -5.37 -3.30 -1.37
CA GLY A 100 -5.21 -2.87 0.01
C GLY A 100 -5.89 -3.83 1.01
N VAL A 101 -7.07 -4.34 0.69
CA VAL A 101 -7.76 -5.36 1.50
C VAL A 101 -6.95 -6.66 1.56
N VAL A 102 -6.38 -7.10 0.44
CA VAL A 102 -5.53 -8.31 0.44
C VAL A 102 -4.26 -8.08 1.27
N CYS A 103 -3.63 -6.90 1.20
CA CYS A 103 -2.50 -6.55 2.06
C CYS A 103 -2.89 -6.57 3.55
N LEU A 104 -4.07 -6.03 3.89
CA LEU A 104 -4.60 -6.05 5.25
C LEU A 104 -4.80 -7.50 5.74
N MET A 105 -5.40 -8.35 4.92
CA MET A 105 -5.57 -9.78 5.24
C MET A 105 -4.21 -10.47 5.43
N CYS A 106 -3.25 -10.25 4.54
CA CYS A 106 -1.90 -10.83 4.64
C CYS A 106 -1.16 -10.38 5.90
N GLY A 107 -1.30 -9.10 6.30
CA GLY A 107 -0.72 -8.56 7.53
C GLY A 107 -1.41 -9.03 8.79
N ASN A 108 -2.69 -9.40 8.72
CA ASN A 108 -3.47 -9.83 9.89
C ASN A 108 -3.27 -11.31 10.25
N LEU A 109 -2.66 -12.12 9.36
CA LEU A 109 -2.40 -13.54 9.60
C LEU A 109 -1.37 -13.77 10.74
N PRO A 110 -1.58 -14.77 11.61
CA PRO A 110 -0.64 -15.08 12.69
C PRO A 110 0.78 -15.35 12.20
N SER A 111 0.92 -16.12 11.11
CA SER A 111 2.21 -16.43 10.50
C SER A 111 3.02 -15.20 10.07
N THR A 112 2.33 -14.15 9.63
CA THR A 112 2.96 -12.88 9.26
C THR A 112 3.34 -12.08 10.51
N LYS A 113 2.46 -12.02 11.51
CA LYS A 113 2.71 -11.30 12.76
C LYS A 113 3.89 -11.86 13.52
N ASP A 114 3.90 -13.18 13.71
CA ASP A 114 4.95 -13.89 14.45
C ASP A 114 6.31 -13.72 13.75
N PHE A 115 6.34 -13.80 12.41
CA PHE A 115 7.57 -13.62 11.64
C PHE A 115 8.11 -12.19 11.76
N VAL A 116 7.25 -11.18 11.64
CA VAL A 116 7.65 -9.77 11.71
C VAL A 116 8.13 -9.43 13.12
N GLU A 117 7.46 -9.90 14.17
CA GLU A 117 7.89 -9.67 15.55
C GLU A 117 9.21 -10.37 15.88
N THR A 118 9.42 -11.59 15.38
CA THR A 118 10.65 -12.36 15.62
C THR A 118 11.86 -11.80 14.89
N ASN A 119 11.67 -11.26 13.68
CA ASN A 119 12.77 -10.74 12.84
C ASN A 119 12.90 -9.20 12.89
N ARG A 120 12.20 -8.56 13.82
CA ARG A 120 12.21 -7.11 13.98
C ARG A 120 13.62 -6.65 14.37
N VAL A 121 14.17 -5.70 13.61
CA VAL A 121 15.43 -5.03 13.95
C VAL A 121 15.10 -3.90 14.92
N ILE A 122 15.59 -3.98 16.16
CA ILE A 122 15.44 -2.96 17.22
C ILE A 122 16.80 -2.30 17.45
#